data_AF-A0A6V8LQP0-F1
#
_entry.id   AF-A0A6V8LQP0-F1
#
_cell.length_a   1.000
_cell.length_b   1.000
_cell.length_c   1.000
_cell.angle_alpha   90.00
_cell.angle_beta   90.00
_cell.angle_gamma   90.00
#
_symmetry.space_group_name_H-M   'P 1'
#
loop_
_entity.id
_entity.type
_entity.pdbx_description
1 polymer ?
#
loop_
_entity_poly.entity_id
_entity_poly.type
_entity_poly.pdbx_seq_one_letter_code
_entity_poly.pdbx_strand_id
1 'polypeptide(L)'
;MSIDKVRQGAEHFFGLPDLSHVPAERKAQVLLDIEETGTYTHTAEELLIGARLAWRNHARCVGRMHWRSLKLLDFRDRTSADSIADACWEHVRTSTNAGKIEAVISVFPPCTPDGGAIRISNPHLLRYAGYRQPDGSVIGDPATADLTDQVQRLGWQGAGTPFDFLPLVISTPDDG
;
A
#
# COMPACT_ATOMS: atom_id res chain seq x y z
N MET A 1 -5.67 -2.72 18.27
CA MET A 1 -4.73 -3.87 18.42
C MET A 1 -4.24 -3.88 19.86
N SER A 2 -4.05 -5.04 20.52
CA SER A 2 -3.55 -5.03 21.91
C SER A 2 -2.08 -4.61 21.96
N ILE A 3 -1.68 -3.88 23.01
CA ILE A 3 -0.30 -3.45 23.26
C ILE A 3 0.65 -4.64 23.24
N ASP A 4 0.27 -5.77 23.83
CA ASP A 4 1.09 -6.98 23.84
C ASP A 4 1.41 -7.51 22.44
N LYS A 5 0.45 -7.41 21.51
CA LYS A 5 0.67 -7.83 20.12
C LYS A 5 1.62 -6.89 19.40
N VAL A 6 1.52 -5.57 19.66
CA VAL A 6 2.45 -4.57 19.12
C VAL A 6 3.87 -4.83 19.66
N ARG A 7 3.99 -5.04 20.97
CA ARG A 7 5.26 -5.35 21.66
C ARG A 7 5.92 -6.61 21.09
N GLN A 8 5.17 -7.71 20.99
CA GLN A 8 5.69 -8.96 20.42
C GLN A 8 6.14 -8.79 18.97
N GLY A 9 5.39 -8.02 18.16
CA GLY A 9 5.77 -7.70 16.79
C GLY A 9 7.06 -6.89 16.71
N ALA A 10 7.21 -5.87 17.55
CA ALA A 10 8.44 -5.06 17.63
C ALA A 10 9.64 -5.91 18.07
N GLU A 11 9.50 -6.70 19.13
CA GLU A 11 10.58 -7.58 19.60
C GLU A 11 11.03 -8.58 18.55
N HIS A 12 10.06 -9.17 17.82
CA HIS A 12 10.37 -10.06 16.71
C HIS A 12 11.11 -9.33 15.60
N PHE A 13 10.61 -8.16 15.16
CA PHE A 13 11.20 -7.36 14.10
C PHE A 13 12.65 -6.96 14.42
N PHE A 14 12.90 -6.34 15.58
CA PHE A 14 14.24 -5.94 16.00
C PHE A 14 15.15 -7.12 16.38
N GLY A 15 14.62 -8.34 16.48
CA GLY A 15 15.40 -9.57 16.63
C GLY A 15 15.86 -10.19 15.30
N LEU A 16 15.44 -9.64 14.15
CA LEU A 16 15.82 -10.18 12.85
C LEU A 16 17.30 -9.87 12.52
N PRO A 17 18.03 -10.79 11.86
CA PRO A 17 19.43 -10.56 11.50
C PRO A 17 19.66 -9.33 10.62
N ASP A 18 18.67 -8.99 9.78
CA ASP A 18 18.68 -7.83 8.89
C ASP A 18 18.67 -6.47 9.65
N LEU A 19 18.42 -6.48 10.97
CA LEU A 19 18.46 -5.30 11.86
C LEU A 19 19.57 -5.39 12.92
N SER A 20 20.52 -6.33 12.78
CA SER A 20 21.59 -6.54 13.76
C SER A 20 22.53 -5.34 13.96
N HIS A 21 22.56 -4.41 12.99
CA HIS A 21 23.31 -3.15 13.09
C HIS A 21 22.55 -2.04 13.83
N VAL A 22 21.26 -2.21 14.09
CA VAL A 22 20.45 -1.24 14.82
C VAL A 22 20.87 -1.26 16.31
N PRO A 23 21.19 -0.10 16.92
CA PRO A 23 21.62 -0.04 18.31
C PRO A 23 20.56 -0.59 19.28
N ALA A 24 21.01 -1.19 20.39
CA ALA A 24 20.11 -1.75 21.40
C ALA A 24 19.21 -0.67 22.04
N GLU A 25 19.71 0.57 22.13
CA GLU A 25 18.99 1.74 22.62
C GLU A 25 17.74 2.04 21.77
N ARG A 26 17.80 1.78 20.45
CA ARG A 26 16.64 1.99 19.58
C ARG A 26 15.50 1.02 19.94
N LYS A 27 15.82 -0.25 20.21
CA LYS A 27 14.81 -1.22 20.67
C LYS A 27 14.22 -0.80 22.01
N ALA A 28 15.04 -0.34 22.96
CA ALA A 28 14.57 0.14 24.25
C ALA A 28 13.60 1.34 24.10
N GLN A 29 13.94 2.31 23.23
CA GLN A 29 13.06 3.44 22.93
C GLN A 29 11.72 3.00 22.33
N VAL A 30 11.73 2.05 21.39
CA VAL A 30 10.50 1.52 20.80
C VAL A 30 9.61 0.86 21.86
N LEU A 31 10.19 0.12 22.81
CA LEU A 31 9.41 -0.50 23.89
C LEU A 31 8.77 0.56 24.81
N LEU A 32 9.48 1.65 25.10
CA LEU A 32 8.94 2.78 25.84
C LEU A 32 7.81 3.47 25.07
N ASP A 33 8.00 3.76 23.78
CA ASP A 33 6.97 4.37 22.93
C ASP A 33 5.68 3.55 22.93
N ILE A 34 5.80 2.21 22.87
CA ILE A 34 4.66 1.28 22.90
C ILE A 34 3.95 1.31 24.25
N GLU A 35 4.68 1.45 25.36
CA GLU A 35 4.08 1.55 26.70
C GLU A 35 3.35 2.87 26.90
N GLU A 36 3.90 3.97 26.40
CA GLU A 36 3.32 5.31 26.56
C GLU A 36 2.15 5.58 25.60
N THR A 37 2.26 5.13 24.35
CA THR A 37 1.34 5.52 23.27
C THR A 37 0.53 4.35 22.70
N GLY A 38 0.87 3.12 23.07
CA GLY A 38 0.30 1.90 22.52
C GLY A 38 0.84 1.52 21.13
N THR A 39 1.75 2.30 20.56
CA THR A 39 2.35 2.07 19.24
C THR A 39 3.77 2.65 19.16
N TYR A 40 4.41 2.55 17.99
CA TYR A 40 5.67 3.23 17.68
C TYR A 40 5.75 3.55 16.19
N THR A 41 6.71 4.40 15.83
CA THR A 41 6.97 4.75 14.43
C THR A 41 8.33 4.23 13.99
N HIS A 42 8.35 3.48 12.88
CA HIS A 42 9.59 3.07 12.23
C HIS A 42 10.35 4.28 11.66
N THR A 43 11.68 4.25 11.72
CA THR A 43 12.52 5.13 10.90
C THR A 43 12.38 4.77 9.41
N ALA A 44 12.85 5.64 8.52
CA ALA A 44 12.84 5.35 7.08
C ALA A 44 13.66 4.09 6.73
N GLU A 45 14.77 3.87 7.44
CA GLU A 45 15.60 2.67 7.27
C GLU A 45 14.86 1.41 7.73
N GLU A 46 14.28 1.43 8.93
CA GLU A 46 13.52 0.31 9.47
C GLU A 46 12.32 -0.04 8.57
N LEU A 47 11.63 0.99 8.04
CA LEU A 47 10.52 0.82 7.11
C LEU A 47 10.96 0.17 5.80
N LEU A 48 12.08 0.61 5.22
CA LEU A 48 12.65 0.02 4.01
C LEU A 48 13.06 -1.43 4.22
N ILE A 49 13.71 -1.75 5.35
CA ILE A 49 14.06 -3.13 5.72
C ILE A 49 12.79 -3.96 5.82
N GLY A 50 11.79 -3.51 6.59
CA GLY A 50 10.52 -4.22 6.74
C GLY A 50 9.83 -4.51 5.40
N ALA A 51 9.73 -3.52 4.52
CA ALA A 51 9.14 -3.69 3.19
C ALA A 51 9.90 -4.70 2.32
N ARG A 52 11.23 -4.62 2.34
CA ARG A 52 12.12 -5.56 1.65
C ARG A 52 11.95 -7.00 2.14
N LEU A 53 11.84 -7.18 3.45
CA LEU A 53 11.62 -8.47 4.08
C LEU A 53 10.24 -9.04 3.78
N ALA A 54 9.20 -8.19 3.78
CA ALA A 54 7.85 -8.59 3.39
C ALA A 54 7.84 -9.17 1.96
N TRP A 55 8.52 -8.50 1.02
CA TRP A 55 8.65 -9.02 -0.36
C TRP A 55 9.47 -10.31 -0.43
N ARG A 56 10.63 -10.37 0.25
CA ARG A 56 11.47 -11.57 0.33
C ARG A 56 10.68 -12.80 0.81
N ASN A 57 9.81 -12.59 1.80
CA ASN A 57 9.07 -13.65 2.48
C ASN A 57 7.73 -13.97 1.80
N HIS A 58 7.34 -13.25 0.74
CA HIS A 58 6.09 -13.52 0.03
C HIS A 58 6.20 -14.77 -0.87
N ALA A 59 5.74 -15.91 -0.35
CA ALA A 59 5.92 -17.23 -0.96
C ALA A 59 5.37 -17.37 -2.40
N ARG A 60 4.38 -16.56 -2.78
CA ARG A 60 3.75 -16.58 -4.12
C ARG A 60 4.41 -15.64 -5.13
N CYS A 61 5.45 -14.89 -4.75
CA CYS A 61 6.14 -13.99 -5.67
C CYS A 61 7.37 -14.65 -6.29
N VAL A 62 7.30 -15.00 -7.58
CA VAL A 62 8.44 -15.55 -8.33
C VAL A 62 9.60 -14.55 -8.40
N GLY A 63 9.30 -13.25 -8.52
CA GLY A 63 10.28 -12.16 -8.60
C GLY A 63 10.98 -11.80 -7.29
N ARG A 64 10.73 -12.52 -6.18
CA ARG A 64 11.26 -12.19 -4.85
C ARG A 64 12.79 -12.17 -4.75
N MET A 65 13.52 -12.71 -5.74
CA MET A 65 14.98 -12.61 -5.80
C MET A 65 15.49 -11.15 -5.90
N HIS A 66 14.67 -10.24 -6.43
CA HIS A 66 14.99 -8.82 -6.57
C HIS A 66 14.70 -7.98 -5.31
N TRP A 67 14.34 -8.62 -4.19
CA TRP A 67 13.89 -7.91 -2.98
C TRP A 67 14.81 -6.78 -2.50
N ARG A 68 16.13 -6.92 -2.68
CA ARG A 68 17.12 -5.90 -2.29
C ARG A 68 17.06 -4.63 -3.13
N SER A 69 16.53 -4.67 -4.34
CA SER A 69 16.41 -3.50 -5.22
C SER A 69 15.15 -2.68 -4.97
N LEU A 70 14.29 -3.08 -4.03
CA LEU A 70 13.08 -2.34 -3.70
C LEU A 70 13.42 -0.92 -3.26
N LYS A 71 12.79 0.06 -3.91
CA LYS A 71 12.80 1.47 -3.52
C LYS A 71 11.56 1.77 -2.68
N LEU A 72 11.75 2.55 -1.62
CA LEU A 72 10.66 3.01 -0.75
C LEU A 72 10.33 4.46 -1.09
N LEU A 73 9.06 4.74 -1.31
CA LEU A 73 8.48 6.08 -1.24
C LEU A 73 7.71 6.17 0.08
N ASP A 74 8.20 7.00 0.99
CA ASP A 74 7.59 7.20 2.30
C ASP A 74 6.55 8.33 2.22
N PHE A 75 5.28 7.96 2.25
CA PHE A 75 4.13 8.85 2.16
C PHE A 75 3.27 8.76 3.42
N ARG A 76 3.87 8.44 4.56
CA ARG A 76 3.18 8.36 5.87
C ARG A 76 2.63 9.71 6.36
N ASP A 77 2.92 10.80 5.65
CA ASP A 77 2.38 12.14 5.87
C ASP A 77 1.17 12.47 4.98
N ARG A 78 0.78 11.58 4.05
CA ARG A 78 -0.37 11.77 3.14
C ARG A 78 -1.64 11.16 3.72
N THR A 79 -2.58 12.01 4.11
CA THR A 79 -3.82 11.57 4.79
C THR A 79 -5.11 11.85 4.01
N SER A 80 -5.12 12.84 3.10
CA SER A 80 -6.29 13.16 2.28
C SER A 80 -6.34 12.34 0.99
N ALA A 81 -7.53 12.05 0.48
CA ALA A 81 -7.72 11.26 -0.74
C ALA A 81 -6.96 11.85 -1.94
N ASP A 82 -6.99 13.18 -2.12
CA ASP A 82 -6.25 13.86 -3.19
C ASP A 82 -4.73 13.67 -3.05
N SER A 83 -4.20 13.86 -1.84
CA SER A 83 -2.77 13.71 -1.58
C SER A 83 -2.28 12.26 -1.76
N ILE A 84 -3.16 11.28 -1.51
CA ILE A 84 -2.92 9.86 -1.74
C ILE A 84 -2.98 9.54 -3.23
N ALA A 85 -3.90 10.15 -3.98
CA ALA A 85 -3.96 10.02 -5.43
C ALA A 85 -2.69 10.55 -6.10
N ASP A 86 -2.22 11.73 -5.69
CA ASP A 86 -0.97 12.32 -6.19
C ASP A 86 0.24 11.41 -5.92
N ALA A 87 0.31 10.85 -4.71
CA ALA A 87 1.32 9.88 -4.31
C ALA A 87 1.28 8.59 -5.16
N CYS A 88 0.08 8.09 -5.50
CA CYS A 88 -0.08 6.97 -6.42
C CYS A 88 0.45 7.30 -7.82
N TRP A 89 0.22 8.51 -8.31
CA TRP A 89 0.76 8.92 -9.62
C TRP A 89 2.27 9.12 -9.58
N GLU A 90 2.82 9.60 -8.47
CA GLU A 90 4.27 9.66 -8.26
C GLU A 90 4.88 8.26 -8.25
N HIS A 91 4.22 7.30 -7.59
CA HIS A 91 4.62 5.90 -7.63
C HIS A 91 4.66 5.37 -9.07
N VAL A 92 3.62 5.59 -9.87
CA VAL A 92 3.56 5.14 -11.27
C VAL A 92 4.67 5.78 -12.09
N ARG A 93 4.91 7.08 -11.97
CA ARG A 93 6.00 7.77 -12.68
C ARG A 93 7.36 7.20 -12.30
N THR A 94 7.60 6.99 -11.00
CA THR A 94 8.86 6.48 -10.47
C THR A 94 9.10 5.04 -10.91
N SER A 95 8.11 4.16 -10.76
CA SER A 95 8.25 2.74 -11.13
C SER A 95 8.32 2.53 -12.64
N THR A 96 7.67 3.39 -13.44
CA THR A 96 7.74 3.32 -14.91
C THR A 96 9.11 3.74 -15.42
N ASN A 97 9.73 4.77 -14.83
CA ASN A 97 11.10 5.21 -15.12
C ASN A 97 11.43 5.23 -16.64
N ALA A 98 10.58 5.89 -17.42
CA ALA A 98 10.69 5.96 -18.88
C ALA A 98 10.86 4.59 -19.58
N GLY A 99 10.19 3.56 -19.07
CA GLY A 99 10.23 2.18 -19.56
C GLY A 99 11.28 1.29 -18.90
N LYS A 100 12.20 1.85 -18.10
CA LYS A 100 13.21 1.09 -17.33
C LYS A 100 12.65 0.70 -15.95
N ILE A 101 11.68 -0.20 -15.96
CA ILE A 101 10.86 -0.52 -14.79
C ILE A 101 11.68 -0.78 -13.52
N GLU A 102 11.27 -0.15 -12.43
CA GLU A 102 11.88 -0.30 -11.11
C GLU A 102 10.87 -0.84 -10.10
N ALA A 103 11.34 -1.70 -9.18
CA ALA A 103 10.53 -2.17 -8.06
C ALA A 103 10.42 -1.06 -7.00
N VAL A 104 9.21 -0.54 -6.82
CA VAL A 104 8.89 0.54 -5.88
C VAL A 104 7.77 0.09 -4.95
N ILE A 105 7.81 0.50 -3.70
CA ILE A 105 6.68 0.44 -2.76
C ILE A 105 6.41 1.83 -2.22
N SER A 106 5.14 2.20 -2.13
CA SER A 106 4.69 3.41 -1.45
C SER A 106 4.03 3.01 -0.14
N VAL A 107 4.43 3.64 0.97
CA VAL A 107 3.88 3.37 2.30
C VAL A 107 3.14 4.60 2.80
N PHE A 108 1.84 4.43 3.01
CA PHE A 108 0.91 5.42 3.56
C PHE A 108 0.83 5.32 5.10
N PRO A 109 0.15 6.26 5.79
CA PRO A 109 -0.05 6.17 7.24
C PRO A 109 -0.52 4.77 7.69
N PRO A 110 0.00 4.25 8.81
CA PRO A 110 -0.48 2.98 9.37
C PRO A 110 -1.94 3.12 9.83
N CYS A 111 -2.63 2.00 10.01
CA CYS A 111 -3.96 2.00 10.60
C CYS A 111 -3.94 2.65 11.99
N THR A 112 -4.93 3.46 12.28
CA THR A 112 -5.12 4.08 13.60
C THR A 112 -5.55 3.02 14.64
N PRO A 113 -5.37 3.27 15.95
CA PRO A 113 -5.71 2.30 16.99
C PRO A 113 -7.18 1.84 16.99
N ASP A 114 -8.10 2.71 16.55
CA ASP A 114 -9.54 2.49 16.37
C ASP A 114 -9.91 1.81 15.04
N GLY A 115 -8.92 1.52 14.19
CA GLY A 115 -9.09 0.74 12.96
C GLY A 115 -9.32 1.56 11.69
N GLY A 116 -9.30 2.89 11.78
CA GLY A 116 -9.26 3.78 10.61
C GLY A 116 -8.03 3.48 9.76
N ALA A 117 -8.24 3.30 8.46
CA ALA A 117 -7.16 3.00 7.53
C ALA A 117 -7.45 3.59 6.15
N ILE A 118 -6.38 3.97 5.46
CA ILE A 118 -6.46 4.29 4.04
C ILE A 118 -6.73 3.00 3.27
N ARG A 119 -7.67 3.05 2.33
CA ARG A 119 -7.98 1.96 1.41
C ARG A 119 -7.97 2.46 -0.02
N ILE A 120 -7.17 1.80 -0.85
CA ILE A 120 -7.27 1.89 -2.31
C ILE A 120 -8.03 0.65 -2.75
N SER A 121 -9.27 0.82 -3.23
CA SER A 121 -10.14 -0.30 -3.59
C SER A 121 -9.74 -0.93 -4.93
N ASN A 122 -8.93 -0.25 -5.73
CA ASN A 122 -8.40 -0.78 -6.98
C ASN A 122 -7.46 -1.96 -6.69
N PRO A 123 -7.62 -3.11 -7.37
CA PRO A 123 -6.69 -4.23 -7.23
C PRO A 123 -5.29 -3.91 -7.78
N HIS A 124 -5.21 -2.97 -8.73
CA HIS A 124 -3.96 -2.43 -9.29
C HIS A 124 -4.14 -0.94 -9.56
N LEU A 125 -3.09 -0.13 -9.42
CA LEU A 125 -3.14 1.32 -9.69
C LEU A 125 -3.56 1.64 -11.13
N LEU A 126 -3.15 0.79 -12.08
CA LEU A 126 -3.53 0.87 -13.49
C LEU A 126 -4.28 -0.40 -13.85
N ARG A 127 -5.59 -0.27 -14.09
CA ARG A 127 -6.44 -1.39 -14.53
C ARG A 127 -7.55 -0.88 -15.42
N TYR A 128 -7.90 -1.66 -16.44
CA TYR A 128 -9.02 -1.33 -17.32
C TYR A 128 -10.37 -1.60 -16.66
N ALA A 129 -11.39 -0.88 -17.11
CA ALA A 129 -12.78 -1.04 -16.71
C ALA A 129 -13.44 -2.25 -17.41
N GLY A 130 -14.56 -2.70 -16.87
CA GLY A 130 -15.37 -3.79 -17.39
C GLY A 130 -16.86 -3.40 -17.43
N TYR A 131 -17.43 -3.28 -18.63
CA TYR A 131 -18.82 -2.84 -18.83
C TYR A 131 -19.73 -4.01 -19.15
N ARG A 132 -20.62 -4.35 -18.22
CA ARG A 132 -21.63 -5.40 -18.44
C ARG A 132 -22.61 -4.99 -19.53
N GLN A 133 -22.89 -5.91 -20.44
CA GLN A 133 -23.83 -5.72 -21.54
C GLN A 133 -25.17 -6.40 -21.23
N PRO A 134 -26.28 -5.96 -21.87
CA PRO A 134 -27.60 -6.58 -21.66
C PRO A 134 -27.66 -8.07 -22.01
N ASP A 135 -26.78 -8.55 -22.90
CA ASP A 135 -26.70 -9.97 -23.31
C ASP A 135 -25.86 -10.84 -22.35
N GLY A 136 -25.33 -10.25 -21.27
CA GLY A 136 -24.49 -10.93 -20.28
C GLY A 136 -23.00 -10.93 -20.62
N SER A 137 -22.59 -10.41 -21.78
CA SER A 137 -21.17 -10.20 -22.10
C SER A 137 -20.58 -9.01 -21.32
N VAL A 138 -19.25 -8.86 -21.36
CA VAL A 138 -18.53 -7.72 -20.76
C VAL A 138 -17.57 -7.12 -21.78
N ILE A 139 -17.64 -5.81 -21.99
CA ILE A 139 -16.64 -5.04 -22.75
C ILE A 139 -15.52 -4.64 -21.80
N GLY A 140 -14.27 -4.91 -22.16
CA GLY A 140 -13.10 -4.59 -21.33
C GLY A 140 -12.72 -5.75 -20.42
N ASP A 141 -12.46 -5.47 -19.15
CA ASP A 141 -11.96 -6.45 -18.17
C ASP A 141 -13.08 -6.99 -17.26
N PRO A 142 -13.49 -8.26 -17.40
CA PRO A 142 -14.50 -8.87 -16.53
C PRO A 142 -14.12 -8.86 -15.04
N ALA A 143 -12.83 -8.87 -14.71
CA ALA A 143 -12.37 -8.90 -13.32
C ALA A 143 -12.66 -7.60 -12.56
N THR A 144 -12.95 -6.51 -13.27
CA THR A 144 -13.23 -5.20 -12.66
C THR A 144 -14.66 -4.74 -12.88
N ALA A 145 -15.54 -5.58 -13.43
CA ALA A 145 -16.93 -5.21 -13.73
C ALA A 145 -17.67 -4.66 -12.49
N ASP A 146 -17.54 -5.34 -11.34
CA ASP A 146 -18.23 -4.91 -10.12
C ASP A 146 -17.71 -3.57 -9.58
N LEU A 147 -16.41 -3.30 -9.74
CA LEU A 147 -15.81 -2.01 -9.37
C LEU A 147 -16.23 -0.92 -10.37
N THR A 148 -16.29 -1.25 -11.65
CA THR A 148 -16.76 -0.37 -12.73
C THR A 148 -18.20 0.08 -12.47
N ASP A 149 -19.10 -0.86 -12.16
CA ASP A 149 -20.50 -0.58 -11.81
C ASP A 149 -20.62 0.31 -10.56
N GLN A 150 -19.71 0.17 -9.59
CA GLN A 150 -19.68 1.02 -8.40
C GLN A 150 -19.25 2.45 -8.75
N VAL A 151 -18.16 2.63 -9.48
CA VAL A 151 -17.68 3.98 -9.82
C VAL A 151 -18.62 4.69 -10.80
N GLN A 152 -19.32 3.96 -11.67
CA GLN A 152 -20.36 4.54 -12.52
C GLN A 152 -21.56 5.07 -11.71
N ARG A 153 -21.95 4.38 -10.64
CA ARG A 153 -22.98 4.88 -9.70
C ARG A 153 -22.54 6.10 -8.91
N LEU A 154 -21.24 6.27 -8.69
CA LEU A 154 -20.64 7.46 -8.09
C LEU A 154 -20.44 8.61 -9.08
N GLY A 155 -20.85 8.43 -10.34
CA GLY A 155 -20.87 9.48 -11.36
C GLY A 155 -19.68 9.47 -12.32
N TRP A 156 -18.73 8.53 -12.18
CA TRP A 156 -17.69 8.36 -13.19
C TRP A 156 -18.28 7.81 -14.49
N GLN A 157 -17.85 8.33 -15.63
CA GLN A 157 -18.27 7.82 -16.94
C GLN A 157 -17.03 7.54 -17.78
N GLY A 158 -16.85 6.28 -18.16
CA GLY A 158 -15.86 5.90 -19.17
C GLY A 158 -16.40 6.11 -20.59
N ALA A 159 -15.55 5.86 -21.58
CA ALA A 159 -15.92 5.90 -22.99
C ALA A 159 -16.65 4.63 -23.46
N GLY A 160 -16.70 3.59 -22.62
CA GLY A 160 -17.31 2.30 -22.94
C GLY A 160 -16.42 1.42 -23.82
N THR A 161 -15.11 1.63 -23.80
CA THR A 161 -14.17 0.89 -24.66
C THR A 161 -13.53 -0.30 -23.93
N PRO A 162 -12.90 -1.25 -24.66
CA PRO A 162 -12.18 -2.34 -24.04
C PRO A 162 -10.96 -1.92 -23.19
N PHE A 163 -10.49 -0.67 -23.29
CA PHE A 163 -9.23 -0.20 -22.69
C PHE A 163 -9.38 1.10 -21.91
N ASP A 164 -10.57 1.39 -21.40
CA ASP A 164 -10.78 2.54 -20.52
C ASP A 164 -10.11 2.28 -19.16
N PHE A 165 -9.26 3.18 -18.69
CA PHE A 165 -8.69 3.07 -17.35
C PHE A 165 -9.74 3.37 -16.28
N LEU A 166 -9.75 2.55 -15.23
CA LEU A 166 -10.53 2.84 -14.03
C LEU A 166 -9.93 4.04 -13.27
N PRO A 167 -10.78 4.90 -12.68
CA PRO A 167 -10.32 5.89 -11.73
C PRO A 167 -9.79 5.21 -10.47
N LEU A 168 -8.94 5.89 -9.72
CA LEU A 168 -8.57 5.46 -8.38
C LEU A 168 -9.76 5.68 -7.43
N VAL A 169 -10.08 4.67 -6.65
CA VAL A 169 -11.11 4.70 -5.60
C VAL A 169 -10.38 4.63 -4.27
N ILE A 170 -10.32 5.78 -3.61
CA ILE A 170 -9.59 5.97 -2.36
C ILE A 170 -10.60 6.28 -1.26
N SER A 171 -10.43 5.64 -0.12
CA SER A 171 -11.15 5.97 1.12
C SER A 171 -10.14 6.23 2.22
N THR A 172 -10.35 7.28 2.97
CA THR A 172 -9.56 7.71 4.11
C THR A 172 -10.39 7.59 5.40
N PRO A 173 -9.76 7.57 6.58
CA PRO A 173 -10.48 7.52 7.85
C PRO A 173 -11.50 8.66 8.03
N ASP A 174 -11.25 9.81 7.40
CA ASP A 174 -12.07 11.01 7.53
C ASP A 174 -13.27 11.04 6.55
N ASP A 175 -13.36 10.09 5.61
CA ASP A 175 -14.34 10.15 4.50
C ASP A 175 -15.76 9.71 4.87
N GLY A 176 -16.01 9.23 6.10
CA GLY A 176 -17.35 8.93 6.63
C GLY A 176 -18.10 7.78 5.95
#